data_AF-A0A937DK40-F1
#
_entry.id   AF-A0A937DK40-F1
#
_cell.length_a   1.000
_cell.length_b   1.000
_cell.length_c   1.000
_cell.angle_alpha   90.00
_cell.angle_beta   90.00
_cell.angle_gamma   90.00
#
_symmetry.space_group_name_H-M   'P 1'
#
loop_
_entity.id
_entity.type
_entity.pdbx_description
1 polymer ?
#
loop_
_entity_poly.entity_id
_entity_poly.type
_entity_poly.pdbx_seq_one_letter_code
_entity_poly.pdbx_strand_id
1 'polypeptide(L)'
;MSIYNTPADAANTAVRAFLTSLGEHYLGSSFNTGSGRGKRDWEKIKHNIFKNECAYCSATGIKLQMEHLIMFNRSEYGLHHPGNVVPVCAKCNSRTKKEDKTYTSWEDHLSFICKENNEKDKFFDRWTRIRKHLGEGEFAYPQLTTEERASVRIIANHLYEKIKYEFHNALTLYKELDKTFNKK
;
A
#
# COMPACT_ATOMS: atom_id res chain seq x y z
N MET A 1 1.45 -2.77 -16.57
CA MET A 1 0.85 -1.48 -16.97
C MET A 1 -0.62 -1.70 -17.22
N SER A 2 -1.48 -0.72 -16.91
CA SER A 2 -2.90 -0.82 -17.27
C SER A 2 -3.04 -0.95 -18.79
N ILE A 3 -3.95 -1.81 -19.26
CA ILE A 3 -4.29 -1.95 -20.68
C ILE A 3 -5.05 -0.69 -21.17
N TYR A 4 -5.70 0.03 -20.25
CA TYR A 4 -6.45 1.26 -20.50
C TYR A 4 -6.22 2.27 -19.37
N ASN A 5 -5.61 3.42 -19.68
CA ASN A 5 -5.27 4.42 -18.67
C ASN A 5 -6.35 5.50 -18.60
N THR A 6 -6.79 5.81 -17.39
CA THR A 6 -7.77 6.87 -17.08
C THR A 6 -7.14 7.96 -16.21
N PRO A 7 -7.75 9.15 -16.14
CA PRO A 7 -7.35 10.17 -15.16
C PRO A 7 -7.33 9.65 -13.71
N ALA A 8 -8.21 8.70 -13.39
CA ALA A 8 -8.23 8.06 -12.07
C ALA A 8 -6.97 7.21 -11.82
N ASP A 9 -6.39 6.57 -12.83
CA ASP A 9 -5.15 5.81 -12.69
C ASP A 9 -3.95 6.72 -12.40
N ALA A 10 -3.87 7.85 -13.10
CA ALA A 10 -2.87 8.88 -12.83
C ALA A 10 -3.05 9.47 -11.42
N ALA A 11 -4.28 9.78 -11.02
CA ALA A 11 -4.59 10.30 -9.69
C ALA A 11 -4.25 9.28 -8.58
N ASN A 12 -4.57 8.00 -8.76
CA ASN A 12 -4.17 6.94 -7.83
C ASN A 12 -2.64 6.82 -7.74
N THR A 13 -1.93 6.96 -8.86
CA THR A 13 -0.46 6.95 -8.89
C THR A 13 0.12 8.15 -8.13
N ALA A 14 -0.48 9.35 -8.29
CA ALA A 14 -0.08 10.54 -7.55
C ALA A 14 -0.30 10.38 -6.03
N VAL A 15 -1.45 9.81 -5.61
CA VAL A 15 -1.72 9.50 -4.19
C VAL A 15 -0.66 8.54 -3.64
N ARG A 16 -0.31 7.49 -4.39
CA ARG A 16 0.75 6.56 -4.01
C ARG A 16 2.11 7.25 -3.90
N ALA A 17 2.48 8.09 -4.85
CA ALA A 17 3.71 8.86 -4.77
C ALA A 17 3.75 9.73 -3.51
N PHE A 18 2.66 10.44 -3.19
CA PHE A 18 2.53 11.22 -1.97
C PHE A 18 2.69 10.37 -0.70
N LEU A 19 1.97 9.25 -0.59
CA LEU A 19 2.06 8.34 0.55
C LEU A 19 3.44 7.67 0.68
N THR A 20 4.21 7.61 -0.43
CA THR A 20 5.62 7.18 -0.41
C THR A 20 6.50 8.27 0.17
N SER A 21 6.45 9.48 -0.37
CA SER A 21 7.25 10.60 0.13
C SER A 21 6.97 10.88 1.60
N LEU A 22 5.71 10.75 2.04
CA LEU A 22 5.34 10.91 3.44
C LEU A 22 5.85 9.75 4.31
N GLY A 23 5.80 8.51 3.83
CA GLY A 23 6.42 7.38 4.51
C GLY A 23 7.92 7.57 4.70
N GLU A 24 8.61 8.03 3.65
CA GLU A 24 10.05 8.33 3.68
C GLU A 24 10.40 9.51 4.60
N HIS A 25 9.50 10.50 4.68
CA HIS A 25 9.62 11.61 5.63
C HIS A 25 9.64 11.11 7.08
N TYR A 26 8.69 10.27 7.47
CA TYR A 26 8.68 9.67 8.82
C TYR A 26 9.84 8.71 9.06
N LEU A 27 10.28 7.97 8.03
CA LEU A 27 11.42 7.06 8.12
C LEU A 27 12.77 7.79 8.23
N GLY A 28 12.84 9.04 7.76
CA GLY A 28 14.09 9.81 7.62
C GLY A 28 15.03 9.30 6.52
N SER A 29 14.55 8.45 5.61
CA SER A 29 15.33 7.94 4.46
C SER A 29 14.43 7.34 3.38
N SER A 30 14.97 7.13 2.16
CA SER A 30 14.17 6.52 1.08
C SER A 30 13.89 5.04 1.34
N PHE A 31 12.69 4.58 0.99
CA PHE A 31 12.28 3.18 1.07
C PHE A 31 12.08 2.57 -0.33
N ASN A 32 13.05 2.79 -1.23
CA ASN A 32 13.08 2.11 -2.52
C ASN A 32 13.53 0.65 -2.35
N THR A 33 12.62 -0.30 -2.56
CA THR A 33 12.88 -1.73 -2.32
C THR A 33 13.62 -2.42 -3.48
N GLY A 34 13.80 -1.72 -4.61
CA GLY A 34 14.58 -2.18 -5.75
C GLY A 34 16.08 -1.91 -5.64
N SER A 35 16.50 -0.96 -4.80
CA SER A 35 17.91 -0.55 -4.69
C SER A 35 18.27 0.07 -3.33
N GLY A 36 19.57 0.32 -3.10
CA GLY A 36 20.02 1.12 -1.96
C GLY A 36 19.65 0.55 -0.58
N ARG A 37 19.33 1.45 0.36
CA ARG A 37 18.96 1.12 1.75
C ARG A 37 17.62 0.39 1.82
N GLY A 38 16.60 0.87 1.11
CA GLY A 38 15.27 0.26 1.13
C GLY A 38 15.26 -1.22 0.71
N LYS A 39 16.08 -1.60 -0.27
CA LYS A 39 16.29 -3.03 -0.62
C LYS A 39 16.86 -3.82 0.55
N ARG A 40 17.89 -3.32 1.23
CA ARG A 40 18.48 -4.00 2.39
C ARG A 40 17.49 -4.14 3.53
N ASP A 41 16.71 -3.09 3.80
CA ASP A 41 15.69 -3.10 4.84
C ASP A 41 14.57 -4.11 4.50
N TRP A 42 14.14 -4.18 3.24
CA TRP A 42 13.22 -5.22 2.79
C TRP A 42 13.75 -6.65 2.95
N GLU A 43 15.02 -6.88 2.59
CA GLU A 43 15.64 -8.19 2.80
C GLU A 43 15.75 -8.55 4.29
N LYS A 44 16.10 -7.59 5.16
CA LYS A 44 16.10 -7.79 6.63
C LYS A 44 14.71 -8.15 7.15
N ILE A 45 13.66 -7.44 6.73
CA ILE A 45 12.27 -7.75 7.13
C ILE A 45 11.94 -9.19 6.73
N LYS A 46 12.19 -9.53 5.47
CA LYS A 46 11.90 -10.85 4.93
C LYS A 46 12.67 -11.96 5.65
N HIS A 47 13.98 -11.82 5.82
CA HIS A 47 14.84 -12.89 6.35
C HIS A 47 14.90 -12.94 7.87
N ASN A 48 15.01 -11.79 8.54
CA ASN A 48 15.27 -11.76 9.98
C ASN A 48 13.98 -11.74 10.80
N ILE A 49 12.95 -11.03 10.32
CA ILE A 49 11.68 -10.88 11.05
C ILE A 49 10.72 -12.01 10.68
N PHE A 50 10.55 -12.24 9.39
CA PHE A 50 9.59 -13.23 8.86
C PHE A 50 10.24 -14.55 8.44
N LYS A 51 11.55 -14.75 8.65
CA LYS A 51 12.27 -16.01 8.41
C LYS A 51 12.11 -16.58 7.00
N ASN A 52 11.93 -15.69 6.01
CA ASN A 52 11.65 -16.02 4.62
C ASN A 52 10.38 -16.90 4.45
N GLU A 53 9.37 -16.62 5.26
CA GLU A 53 8.06 -17.27 5.22
C GLU A 53 6.95 -16.26 4.87
N CYS A 54 5.83 -16.74 4.35
CA CYS A 54 4.62 -15.94 4.23
C CYS A 54 4.13 -15.48 5.62
N ALA A 55 3.87 -14.19 5.78
CA ALA A 55 3.38 -13.62 7.03
C ALA A 55 2.03 -14.21 7.46
N TYR A 56 1.17 -14.60 6.51
CA TYR A 56 -0.19 -15.12 6.77
C TYR A 56 -0.30 -16.64 6.88
N CYS A 57 0.42 -17.40 6.06
CA CYS A 57 0.30 -18.87 6.03
C CYS A 57 1.59 -19.62 6.34
N SER A 58 2.67 -18.92 6.68
CA SER A 58 4.00 -19.50 6.97
C SER A 58 4.61 -20.35 5.84
N ALA A 59 4.07 -20.30 4.62
CA ALA A 59 4.63 -21.03 3.48
C ALA A 59 6.07 -20.59 3.18
N THR A 60 6.94 -21.57 2.93
CA THR A 60 8.39 -21.40 2.68
C THR A 60 8.78 -21.95 1.30
N GLY A 61 10.01 -21.69 0.85
CA GLY A 61 10.51 -22.21 -0.43
C GLY A 61 9.78 -21.64 -1.67
N ILE A 62 9.07 -20.54 -1.50
CA ILE A 62 8.24 -19.90 -2.53
C ILE A 62 8.66 -18.46 -2.77
N LYS A 63 8.26 -17.90 -3.92
CA LYS A 63 8.44 -16.48 -4.20
C LYS A 63 7.51 -15.66 -3.31
N LEU A 64 8.09 -14.85 -2.43
CA LEU A 64 7.38 -13.91 -1.59
C LEU A 64 7.24 -12.56 -2.30
N GLN A 65 6.09 -11.94 -2.10
CA GLN A 65 5.73 -10.60 -2.57
C GLN A 65 5.60 -9.66 -1.37
N MET A 66 5.64 -8.36 -1.65
CA MET A 66 5.40 -7.33 -0.65
C MET A 66 3.91 -7.03 -0.58
N GLU A 67 3.35 -7.07 0.63
CA GLU A 67 2.00 -6.57 0.91
C GLU A 67 2.06 -5.45 1.95
N HIS A 68 1.20 -4.44 1.77
CA HIS A 68 0.96 -3.38 2.74
C HIS A 68 -0.13 -3.80 3.74
N LEU A 69 0.18 -3.79 5.04
CA LEU A 69 -0.76 -4.12 6.11
C LEU A 69 -1.91 -3.11 6.17
N ILE A 70 -1.58 -1.82 6.25
CA ILE A 70 -2.48 -0.70 6.00
C ILE A 70 -2.36 -0.36 4.52
N MET A 71 -3.43 -0.53 3.75
CA MET A 71 -3.34 -0.44 2.30
C MET A 71 -2.87 0.94 1.82
N PHE A 72 -1.90 0.88 0.91
CA PHE A 72 -1.31 2.03 0.23
C PHE A 72 -2.21 2.51 -0.93
N ASN A 73 -3.40 2.99 -0.56
CA ASN A 73 -4.44 3.43 -1.49
C ASN A 73 -5.26 4.60 -0.91
N ARG A 74 -6.20 5.11 -1.71
CA ARG A 74 -7.08 6.23 -1.34
C ARG A 74 -8.20 5.88 -0.32
N SER A 75 -8.26 4.64 0.16
CA SER A 75 -9.27 4.23 1.14
C SER A 75 -8.69 4.15 2.54
N GLU A 76 -7.47 3.60 2.68
CA GLU A 76 -6.80 3.44 3.97
C GLU A 76 -5.64 4.40 4.21
N TYR A 77 -5.10 5.02 3.15
CA TYR A 77 -4.01 6.01 3.24
C TYR A 77 -2.77 5.49 3.98
N GLY A 78 -2.51 4.18 3.94
CA GLY A 78 -1.31 3.58 4.52
C GLY A 78 -0.06 4.08 3.81
N LEU A 79 1.00 4.37 4.57
CA LEU A 79 2.26 4.87 4.04
C LEU A 79 3.11 3.73 3.45
N HIS A 80 3.88 4.03 2.41
CA HIS A 80 4.91 3.10 1.94
C HIS A 80 6.11 3.15 2.91
N HIS A 81 6.08 2.31 3.93
CA HIS A 81 7.02 2.32 5.06
C HIS A 81 7.43 0.88 5.42
N PRO A 82 8.67 0.61 5.85
CA PRO A 82 9.14 -0.74 6.19
C PRO A 82 8.26 -1.45 7.23
N GLY A 83 7.81 -0.76 8.27
CA GLY A 83 6.86 -1.33 9.26
C GLY A 83 5.47 -1.66 8.74
N ASN A 84 5.08 -1.07 7.60
CA ASN A 84 3.78 -1.34 6.99
C ASN A 84 3.82 -2.50 5.99
N VAL A 85 5.00 -3.07 5.70
CA VAL A 85 5.14 -4.10 4.68
C VAL A 85 5.55 -5.44 5.25
N VAL A 86 4.96 -6.50 4.71
CA VAL A 86 5.24 -7.89 5.11
C VAL A 86 5.41 -8.78 3.88
N PRO A 87 6.20 -9.87 3.96
CA PRO A 87 6.33 -10.83 2.89
C PRO A 87 5.15 -11.80 2.86
N VAL A 88 4.54 -11.98 1.69
CA VAL A 88 3.38 -12.85 1.52
C VAL A 88 3.53 -13.73 0.28
N CYS A 89 2.93 -14.92 0.29
CA CYS A 89 2.84 -15.74 -0.91
C CYS A 89 1.81 -15.17 -1.90
N ALA A 90 1.90 -15.55 -3.17
CA ALA A 90 0.94 -15.09 -4.19
C ALA A 90 -0.53 -15.42 -3.85
N LYS A 91 -0.78 -16.56 -3.18
CA LYS A 91 -2.13 -16.96 -2.74
C LYS A 91 -2.69 -16.04 -1.67
N CYS A 92 -1.86 -15.61 -0.72
CA CYS A 92 -2.28 -14.72 0.37
C CYS A 92 -2.24 -13.24 -0.03
N ASN A 93 -1.48 -12.85 -1.06
CA ASN A 93 -1.43 -11.46 -1.55
C ASN A 93 -2.72 -11.01 -2.29
N SER A 94 -3.83 -11.70 -2.04
CA SER A 94 -5.16 -11.43 -2.57
C SER A 94 -6.09 -11.15 -1.40
N ARG A 95 -5.99 -9.92 -0.86
CA ARG A 95 -6.76 -9.50 0.30
C ARG A 95 -8.25 -9.71 0.10
N THR A 96 -8.89 -10.33 1.09
CA THR A 96 -10.32 -10.62 1.08
C THR A 96 -11.16 -9.35 1.02
N LYS A 97 -12.37 -9.48 0.47
CA LYS A 97 -13.34 -8.40 0.37
C LYS A 97 -14.57 -8.68 1.21
N LYS A 98 -15.16 -7.62 1.74
CA LYS A 98 -16.47 -7.61 2.39
C LYS A 98 -17.58 -7.63 1.34
N GLU A 99 -18.82 -7.76 1.79
CA GLU A 99 -20.02 -7.77 0.94
C GLU A 99 -20.17 -6.48 0.11
N ASP A 100 -19.77 -5.34 0.68
CA ASP A 100 -19.76 -4.03 0.00
C ASP A 100 -18.60 -3.86 -1.01
N LYS A 101 -17.86 -4.94 -1.29
CA LYS A 101 -16.67 -5.01 -2.17
C LYS A 101 -15.47 -4.21 -1.68
N THR A 102 -15.53 -3.63 -0.47
CA THR A 102 -14.35 -3.04 0.18
C THR A 102 -13.43 -4.15 0.68
N TYR A 103 -12.14 -3.86 0.77
CA TYR A 103 -11.18 -4.83 1.32
C TYR A 103 -11.35 -4.95 2.84
N THR A 104 -11.08 -6.15 3.36
CA THR A 104 -11.02 -6.39 4.80
C THR A 104 -9.75 -5.81 5.41
N SER A 105 -9.70 -5.70 6.75
CA SER A 105 -8.44 -5.42 7.43
C SER A 105 -7.43 -6.57 7.21
N TRP A 106 -6.15 -6.32 7.50
CA TRP A 106 -5.15 -7.38 7.45
C TRP A 106 -5.39 -8.43 8.55
N GLU A 107 -5.95 -8.04 9.69
CA GLU A 107 -6.33 -8.96 10.78
C GLU A 107 -7.46 -9.89 10.36
N ASP A 108 -8.51 -9.34 9.75
CA ASP A 108 -9.63 -10.13 9.21
C ASP A 108 -9.14 -11.07 8.11
N HIS A 109 -8.23 -10.57 7.26
CA HIS A 109 -7.63 -11.38 6.20
C HIS A 109 -6.79 -12.52 6.77
N LEU A 110 -5.95 -12.26 7.78
CA LEU A 110 -5.21 -13.31 8.50
C LEU A 110 -6.17 -14.34 9.12
N SER A 111 -7.24 -13.87 9.77
CA SER A 111 -8.26 -14.75 10.35
C SER A 111 -8.89 -15.66 9.31
N PHE A 112 -9.24 -15.10 8.15
CA PHE A 112 -9.76 -15.86 7.01
C PHE A 112 -8.76 -16.91 6.53
N ILE A 113 -7.50 -16.53 6.27
CA ILE A 113 -6.47 -17.47 5.81
C ILE A 113 -6.25 -18.61 6.81
N CYS A 114 -6.16 -18.31 8.11
CA CYS A 114 -6.03 -19.35 9.13
C CYS A 114 -7.26 -20.28 9.18
N LYS A 115 -8.47 -19.76 8.96
CA LYS A 115 -9.68 -20.59 8.91
C LYS A 115 -9.68 -21.51 7.68
N GLU A 116 -9.39 -20.96 6.50
CA GLU A 116 -9.35 -21.71 5.23
C GLU A 116 -8.30 -22.83 5.24
N ASN A 117 -7.14 -22.59 5.87
CA ASN A 117 -6.09 -23.60 5.98
C ASN A 117 -6.31 -24.60 7.13
N ASN A 118 -7.38 -24.47 7.92
CA ASN A 118 -7.59 -25.23 9.15
C ASN A 118 -6.47 -25.04 10.21
N GLU A 119 -5.92 -23.83 10.30
CA GLU A 119 -4.81 -23.41 11.17
C GLU A 119 -5.27 -22.32 12.17
N LYS A 120 -6.47 -22.43 12.72
CA LYS A 120 -7.03 -21.41 13.65
C LYS A 120 -6.15 -21.23 14.90
N ASP A 121 -5.46 -22.28 15.33
CA ASP A 121 -4.50 -22.26 16.45
C ASP A 121 -3.28 -21.36 16.15
N LYS A 122 -2.89 -21.21 14.88
CA LYS A 122 -1.75 -20.37 14.45
C LYS A 122 -2.08 -18.89 14.36
N PHE A 123 -3.36 -18.51 14.45
CA PHE A 123 -3.78 -17.12 14.29
C PHE A 123 -3.04 -16.20 15.27
N PHE A 124 -3.02 -16.55 16.55
CA PHE A 124 -2.45 -15.68 17.58
C PHE A 124 -0.94 -15.46 17.40
N ASP A 125 -0.18 -16.51 17.08
CA ASP A 125 1.26 -16.41 16.83
C ASP A 125 1.58 -15.53 15.62
N ARG A 126 0.85 -15.74 14.52
CA ARG A 126 1.01 -14.97 13.27
C ARG A 126 0.60 -13.51 13.48
N TRP A 127 -0.52 -13.27 14.17
CA TRP A 127 -1.01 -11.94 14.51
C TRP A 127 -0.01 -11.19 15.39
N THR A 128 0.54 -11.87 16.41
CA THR A 128 1.53 -11.29 17.32
C THR A 128 2.80 -10.89 16.58
N ARG A 129 3.30 -11.75 15.69
CA ARG A 129 4.48 -11.45 14.84
C ARG A 129 4.26 -10.21 13.97
N ILE A 130 3.10 -10.12 13.30
CA ILE A 130 2.75 -8.96 12.45
C ILE A 130 2.57 -7.69 13.29
N ARG A 131 1.86 -7.76 14.42
CA ARG A 131 1.66 -6.62 15.33
C ARG A 131 2.98 -6.09 15.88
N LYS A 132 3.89 -6.99 16.27
CA LYS A 132 5.22 -6.61 16.75
C LYS A 132 6.01 -5.89 15.66
N HIS A 133 6.02 -6.40 14.43
CA HIS A 133 6.66 -5.73 13.29
C HIS A 133 6.07 -4.34 13.01
N LEU A 134 4.74 -4.21 13.13
CA LEU A 134 4.05 -2.95 12.89
C LEU A 134 4.34 -1.91 13.99
N GLY A 135 4.42 -2.32 15.26
CA GLY A 135 4.47 -1.41 16.41
C GLY A 135 5.83 -1.25 17.08
N GLU A 136 6.79 -2.16 16.85
CA GLU A 136 8.03 -2.24 17.61
C GLU A 136 9.27 -2.41 16.70
N GLY A 137 10.45 -2.12 17.25
CA GLY A 137 11.74 -2.36 16.60
C GLY A 137 12.16 -1.29 15.58
N GLU A 138 13.25 -1.57 14.85
CA GLU A 138 13.89 -0.60 13.93
C GLU A 138 12.99 -0.16 12.76
N PHE A 139 11.94 -0.93 12.45
CA PHE A 139 11.05 -0.68 11.34
C PHE A 139 9.65 -0.21 11.78
N ALA A 140 9.40 0.00 13.07
CA ALA A 140 8.09 0.34 13.60
C ALA A 140 7.40 1.42 12.76
N TYR A 141 6.13 1.18 12.43
CA TYR A 141 5.33 2.12 11.66
C TYR A 141 5.06 3.40 12.48
N PRO A 142 5.14 4.59 11.87
CA PRO A 142 4.95 5.84 12.60
C PRO A 142 3.57 5.90 13.26
N GLN A 143 3.57 6.33 14.52
CA GLN A 143 2.36 6.53 15.31
C GLN A 143 1.78 7.91 15.05
N LEU A 144 1.00 8.03 13.97
CA LEU A 144 0.35 9.28 13.61
C LEU A 144 -0.70 9.65 14.66
N THR A 145 -0.85 10.94 14.94
CA THR A 145 -1.97 11.48 15.71
C THR A 145 -3.27 11.39 14.91
N THR A 146 -4.40 11.67 15.55
CA THR A 146 -5.70 11.71 14.87
C THR A 146 -5.74 12.84 13.84
N GLU A 147 -5.13 13.96 14.17
CA GLU A 147 -5.00 15.15 13.35
C GLU A 147 -4.08 14.90 12.15
N GLU A 148 -2.96 14.20 12.35
CA GLU A 148 -2.07 13.80 11.26
C GLU A 148 -2.76 12.83 10.31
N ARG A 149 -3.43 11.79 10.82
CA ARG A 149 -4.22 10.86 9.97
C ARG A 149 -5.30 11.61 9.17
N ALA A 150 -6.01 12.53 9.81
CA ALA A 150 -7.02 13.36 9.14
C ALA A 150 -6.41 14.23 8.05
N SER A 151 -5.27 14.85 8.33
CA SER A 151 -4.48 15.64 7.38
C SER A 151 -4.06 14.82 6.16
N VAL A 152 -3.50 13.62 6.36
CA VAL A 152 -3.11 12.72 5.25
C VAL A 152 -4.31 12.40 4.37
N ARG A 153 -5.45 12.06 4.97
CA ARG A 153 -6.70 11.79 4.25
C ARG A 153 -7.15 13.00 3.43
N ILE A 154 -7.17 14.19 4.02
CA ILE A 154 -7.61 15.42 3.34
C ILE A 154 -6.69 15.71 2.15
N ILE A 155 -5.37 15.67 2.35
CA ILE A 155 -4.38 15.97 1.32
C ILE A 155 -4.44 14.93 0.19
N ALA A 156 -4.51 13.64 0.51
CA ALA A 156 -4.57 12.57 -0.48
C ALA A 156 -5.84 12.68 -1.35
N ASN A 157 -7.00 12.98 -0.75
CA ASN A 157 -8.23 13.20 -1.52
C ASN A 157 -8.18 14.47 -2.37
N HIS A 158 -7.65 15.56 -1.81
CA HIS A 158 -7.46 16.80 -2.56
C HIS A 158 -6.56 16.58 -3.78
N LEU A 159 -5.42 15.88 -3.59
CA LEU A 159 -4.50 15.55 -4.67
C LEU A 159 -5.17 14.68 -5.74
N TYR A 160 -5.93 13.66 -5.32
CA TYR A 160 -6.65 12.79 -6.23
C TYR A 160 -7.63 13.57 -7.13
N GLU A 161 -8.47 14.41 -6.54
CA GLU A 161 -9.45 15.20 -7.29
C GLU A 161 -8.79 16.28 -8.14
N LYS A 162 -7.74 16.94 -7.64
CA LYS A 162 -6.98 17.94 -8.38
C LYS A 162 -6.35 17.35 -9.65
N ILE A 163 -5.71 16.18 -9.56
CA ILE A 163 -5.14 15.52 -10.73
C ILE A 163 -6.22 15.17 -11.74
N LYS A 164 -7.35 14.58 -11.31
CA LYS A 164 -8.48 14.30 -12.21
C LYS A 164 -9.00 15.55 -12.92
N TYR A 165 -9.14 16.64 -12.18
CA TYR A 165 -9.60 17.92 -12.73
C TYR A 165 -8.61 18.49 -13.75
N GLU A 166 -7.31 18.37 -13.49
CA GLU A 166 -6.28 18.84 -14.41
C GLU A 166 -6.33 18.13 -15.78
N PHE A 167 -6.62 16.82 -15.79
CA PHE A 167 -6.86 16.10 -17.04
C PHE A 167 -8.07 16.63 -17.81
N HIS A 168 -9.14 17.03 -17.10
CA HIS A 168 -10.30 17.65 -17.73
C HIS A 168 -9.93 19.00 -18.35
N ASN A 169 -9.19 19.84 -17.63
CA ASN A 169 -8.73 21.14 -18.11
C ASN A 169 -7.85 21.01 -19.36
N ALA A 170 -6.88 20.09 -19.33
CA ALA A 170 -6.00 19.83 -20.47
C ALA A 170 -6.79 19.40 -21.73
N LEU A 171 -7.80 18.53 -21.57
CA LEU A 171 -8.65 18.12 -22.67
C LEU A 171 -9.55 19.26 -23.19
N THR A 172 -10.10 20.07 -22.28
CA THR A 172 -10.91 21.24 -22.66
C THR A 172 -10.08 22.26 -23.44
N LEU A 173 -8.88 22.59 -22.95
CA LEU A 173 -7.94 23.47 -23.64
C LEU A 173 -7.61 22.94 -25.04
N TYR A 174 -7.31 21.65 -25.17
CA TYR A 174 -7.05 21.04 -26.48
C TYR A 174 -8.24 21.20 -27.44
N LYS A 175 -9.47 20.96 -26.97
CA LYS A 175 -10.69 21.13 -27.79
C LYS A 175 -10.93 22.58 -28.22
N GLU A 176 -10.58 23.55 -27.39
CA GLU A 176 -10.68 24.97 -27.73
C GLU A 176 -9.67 25.38 -28.79
N LEU A 177 -8.43 24.89 -28.67
CA LEU A 177 -7.38 25.10 -29.67
C LEU A 177 -7.73 24.42 -31.01
N ASP A 178 -8.27 23.20 -30.98
CA ASP A 178 -8.70 22.46 -32.18
C ASP A 178 -9.76 23.21 -33.00
N LYS A 179 -10.72 23.86 -32.34
CA LYS A 179 -11.70 24.76 -33.00
C LYS A 179 -11.05 25.93 -33.72
N THR A 180 -9.86 26.34 -33.30
CA THR A 180 -9.11 27.44 -33.93
C THR A 180 -8.32 26.91 -35.13
N PHE A 181 -7.77 25.70 -35.05
CA PHE A 181 -7.03 25.07 -36.15
C PHE A 181 -7.92 24.69 -37.34
N ASN A 182 -9.16 24.27 -37.07
CA ASN A 182 -10.10 23.81 -38.09
C ASN A 182 -10.93 24.95 -38.74
N LYS A 183 -10.66 26.22 -38.40
CA LYS A 183 -11.12 27.38 -39.18
C LYS A 183 -10.17 27.63 -40.36
N LYS A 184 -10.27 26.78 -41.38
CA LYS A 184 -9.80 27.05 -42.75
C LYS A 184 -11.00 27.01 -43.69
#